data_AF-A0A7C3LT44-F1
#
_entry.id   AF-A0A7C3LT44-F1
#
_cell.length_a   1.000
_cell.length_b   1.000
_cell.length_c   1.000
_cell.angle_alpha   90.00
_cell.angle_beta   90.00
_cell.angle_gamma   90.00
#
_symmetry.space_group_name_H-M   'P 1'
#
loop_
_entity.id
_entity.type
_entity.pdbx_description
1 polymer ?
#
loop_
_entity_poly.entity_id
_entity_poly.type
_entity_poly.pdbx_seq_one_letter_code
_entity_poly.pdbx_strand_id
1 'polypeptide(L)'
;MDLSRDLPGKIKSVRLLNNKTHRANQAYGYGMHATFAQMLKAYSAFNNDGKAMTPRIIDYFQDKNGKIDRLPPPQPDRQAISKKTAHQIHDVLVQVVKRGTGIAGQYRGLETGGKTGTAHIATAAGYTRLYHSSFYGFANDNSGHKYTIGVLVIKPKKPYKYFASQSAVPTFKKITQALVDLSYLKPELTAEELAQDRQKEAERERKEAEREACARANEKRRAVQRTRRSFEDKRSTTKPYIQRTFKTKPIKPAKPAKPAKSIKQSHEFFNDLDIF
;
A
#
# COMPACT_ATOMS: atom_id res chain seq x y z
N MET A 1 -3.28 8.08 -21.90
CA MET A 1 -2.43 9.17 -21.36
C MET A 1 -1.39 9.52 -22.40
N ASP A 2 -0.67 10.61 -22.19
CA ASP A 2 0.55 11.01 -22.90
C ASP A 2 1.76 10.08 -22.63
N LEU A 3 1.50 8.79 -22.42
CA LEU A 3 2.49 7.74 -22.24
C LEU A 3 2.55 6.87 -23.49
N SER A 4 3.77 6.48 -23.87
CA SER A 4 3.97 5.46 -24.90
C SER A 4 3.43 4.11 -24.42
N ARG A 5 2.78 3.36 -25.32
CA ARG A 5 2.22 2.02 -25.08
C ARG A 5 1.09 1.94 -24.04
N ASP A 6 0.27 2.98 -23.92
CA ASP A 6 -0.99 2.87 -23.17
C ASP A 6 -1.93 1.85 -23.85
N LEU A 7 -2.44 0.88 -23.08
CA LEU A 7 -3.30 -0.17 -23.62
C LEU A 7 -4.76 0.32 -23.71
N PRO A 8 -5.51 -0.03 -24.77
CA PRO A 8 -6.85 0.50 -25.00
C PRO A 8 -7.92 -0.05 -24.04
N GLY A 9 -7.60 -1.07 -23.23
CA GLY A 9 -8.61 -1.83 -22.49
C GLY A 9 -9.53 -2.65 -23.42
N LYS A 10 -10.47 -3.40 -22.85
CA LYS A 10 -11.47 -4.15 -23.61
C LYS A 10 -12.74 -4.34 -22.80
N ILE A 11 -13.84 -3.92 -23.40
CA ILE A 11 -15.20 -4.13 -22.90
C ILE A 11 -15.94 -4.94 -23.98
N LYS A 12 -16.83 -5.86 -23.59
CA LYS A 12 -17.69 -6.54 -24.56
C LYS A 12 -18.54 -5.55 -25.34
N SER A 13 -18.70 -5.80 -26.63
CA SER A 13 -19.55 -4.99 -27.50
C SER A 13 -21.01 -5.02 -27.05
N VAL A 14 -21.77 -3.99 -27.43
CA VAL A 14 -23.20 -3.86 -27.08
C VAL A 14 -24.00 -5.09 -27.50
N ARG A 15 -23.71 -5.66 -28.69
CA ARG A 15 -24.34 -6.90 -29.17
C ARG A 15 -24.14 -8.07 -28.22
N LEU A 16 -22.94 -8.23 -27.64
CA LEU A 16 -22.65 -9.29 -26.68
C LEU A 16 -23.32 -9.05 -25.32
N LEU A 17 -23.64 -7.81 -24.96
CA LEU A 17 -24.36 -7.46 -23.74
C LEU A 17 -25.88 -7.75 -23.81
N ASN A 18 -26.40 -8.14 -24.97
CA ASN A 18 -27.76 -8.68 -25.07
C ASN A 18 -27.90 -10.02 -24.33
N ASN A 19 -26.81 -10.78 -24.21
CA ASN A 19 -26.78 -11.98 -23.38
C ASN A 19 -26.80 -11.60 -21.89
N LYS A 20 -27.77 -12.17 -21.14
CA LYS A 20 -27.98 -11.89 -19.70
C LYS A 20 -26.72 -12.12 -18.86
N THR A 21 -25.97 -13.20 -19.11
CA THR A 21 -24.76 -13.56 -18.38
C THR A 21 -23.63 -12.57 -18.64
N HIS A 22 -23.43 -12.17 -19.90
CA HIS A 22 -22.40 -11.18 -20.23
C HIS A 22 -22.70 -9.82 -19.62
N ARG A 23 -23.97 -9.41 -19.62
CA ARG A 23 -24.41 -8.18 -18.97
C ARG A 23 -24.23 -8.24 -17.46
N ALA A 24 -24.62 -9.34 -16.82
CA ALA A 24 -24.44 -9.53 -15.39
C ALA A 24 -22.96 -9.47 -15.01
N ASN A 25 -22.10 -10.25 -15.68
CA ASN A 25 -20.65 -10.28 -15.38
C ASN A 25 -20.00 -8.90 -15.48
N GLN A 26 -20.32 -8.17 -16.55
CA GLN A 26 -19.79 -6.82 -16.77
C GLN A 26 -20.27 -5.82 -15.72
N ALA A 27 -21.52 -5.93 -15.26
CA ALA A 27 -22.10 -4.98 -14.30
C ALA A 27 -21.35 -4.95 -12.95
N TYR A 28 -20.73 -6.06 -12.54
CA TYR A 28 -19.90 -6.11 -11.34
C TYR A 28 -18.38 -6.20 -11.63
N GLY A 29 -17.97 -5.89 -12.87
CA GLY A 29 -16.56 -5.71 -13.25
C GLY A 29 -15.82 -6.95 -13.76
N TYR A 30 -16.53 -8.01 -14.15
CA TYR A 30 -15.96 -9.23 -14.74
C TYR A 30 -16.21 -9.32 -16.25
N GLY A 31 -15.31 -9.98 -16.97
CA GLY A 31 -15.42 -10.13 -18.43
C GLY A 31 -15.04 -8.89 -19.23
N MET A 32 -14.35 -7.94 -18.60
CA MET A 32 -13.66 -6.79 -19.19
C MET A 32 -12.28 -6.63 -18.57
N HIS A 33 -11.42 -5.86 -19.23
CA HIS A 33 -10.19 -5.34 -18.63
C HIS A 33 -10.07 -3.84 -18.94
N ALA A 34 -9.59 -3.08 -17.98
CA ALA A 34 -9.34 -1.65 -18.13
C ALA A 34 -8.00 -1.31 -17.48
N THR A 35 -7.31 -0.32 -18.03
CA THR A 35 -6.05 0.14 -17.44
C THR A 35 -6.30 0.94 -16.16
N PHE A 36 -5.27 1.05 -15.33
CA PHE A 36 -5.32 1.88 -14.12
C PHE A 36 -5.71 3.33 -14.44
N ALA A 37 -5.15 3.90 -15.51
CA ALA A 37 -5.44 5.24 -15.99
C ALA A 37 -6.91 5.42 -16.38
N GLN A 38 -7.51 4.42 -17.05
CA GLN A 38 -8.92 4.44 -17.44
C GLN A 38 -9.84 4.42 -16.22
N MET A 39 -9.51 3.62 -15.20
CA MET A 39 -10.26 3.60 -13.94
C MET A 39 -10.12 4.92 -13.19
N LEU A 40 -8.91 5.47 -13.10
CA LEU A 40 -8.68 6.76 -12.48
C LEU A 40 -9.48 7.88 -13.17
N LYS A 41 -9.50 7.89 -14.51
CA LYS A 41 -10.32 8.81 -15.31
C LYS A 41 -11.81 8.70 -15.01
N ALA A 42 -12.33 7.48 -14.89
CA ALA A 42 -13.74 7.25 -14.58
C ALA A 42 -14.11 7.79 -13.20
N TYR A 43 -13.30 7.52 -12.17
CA TYR A 43 -13.55 8.02 -10.82
C TYR A 43 -13.37 9.54 -10.71
N SER A 44 -12.44 10.11 -11.47
CA SER A 44 -12.27 11.56 -11.57
C SER A 44 -13.53 12.24 -12.12
N ALA A 45 -14.21 11.62 -13.09
CA ALA A 45 -15.47 12.16 -13.60
C ALA A 45 -16.56 12.25 -12.52
N PHE A 46 -16.63 11.30 -11.59
CA PHE A 46 -17.58 11.36 -10.47
C PHE A 46 -17.27 12.52 -9.51
N ASN A 47 -15.99 12.84 -9.33
CA ASN A 47 -15.53 13.94 -8.48
C ASN A 47 -15.48 15.31 -9.20
N ASN A 48 -15.73 15.33 -10.51
CA ASN A 48 -15.61 16.51 -11.38
C ASN A 48 -16.92 16.80 -12.14
N ASP A 49 -18.05 16.78 -11.44
CA ASP A 49 -19.38 17.12 -12.00
C ASP A 49 -19.78 16.30 -13.26
N GLY A 50 -19.23 15.09 -13.43
CA GLY A 50 -19.48 14.22 -14.57
C GLY A 50 -18.59 14.49 -15.79
N LYS A 51 -17.65 15.42 -15.70
CA LYS A 51 -16.69 15.75 -16.76
C LYS A 51 -15.53 14.75 -16.77
N ALA A 52 -15.45 13.93 -17.82
CA ALA A 52 -14.32 13.03 -17.99
C ALA A 52 -13.14 13.81 -18.58
N MET A 53 -12.00 13.76 -17.90
CA MET A 53 -10.76 14.39 -18.35
C MET A 53 -9.68 13.32 -18.52
N THR A 54 -9.01 13.29 -19.67
CA THR A 54 -7.86 12.42 -19.88
C THR A 54 -6.72 12.90 -19.00
N PRO A 55 -6.16 12.03 -18.12
CA PRO A 55 -5.01 12.40 -17.32
C PRO A 55 -3.81 12.75 -18.22
N ARG A 56 -3.05 13.75 -17.81
CA ARG A 56 -1.84 14.25 -18.48
C ARG A 56 -0.71 14.30 -17.48
N ILE A 57 0.49 13.92 -17.91
CA ILE A 57 1.72 13.91 -17.12
C ILE A 57 2.64 15.05 -17.54
N ILE A 58 2.67 15.39 -18.82
CA ILE A 58 3.52 16.45 -19.39
C ILE A 58 2.87 17.81 -19.12
N ASP A 59 3.63 18.74 -18.54
CA ASP A 59 3.19 20.14 -18.32
C ASP A 59 3.73 21.07 -19.43
N TYR A 60 5.03 20.99 -19.71
CA TYR A 60 5.69 21.80 -20.73
C TYR A 60 6.88 21.07 -21.36
N PHE A 61 7.31 21.56 -22.52
CA PHE A 61 8.57 21.19 -23.15
C PHE A 61 9.57 22.32 -22.98
N GLN A 62 10.85 21.97 -22.83
CA GLN A 62 11.94 22.94 -22.79
C GLN A 62 12.99 22.55 -23.82
N ASP A 63 13.36 23.50 -24.67
CA ASP A 63 14.42 23.29 -25.66
C ASP A 63 15.83 23.52 -25.07
N LYS A 64 16.87 23.22 -25.87
CA LYS A 64 18.28 23.41 -25.48
C LYS A 64 18.67 24.86 -25.19
N ASN A 65 17.88 25.82 -25.68
CA ASN A 65 18.11 27.26 -25.49
C ASN A 65 17.33 27.79 -24.28
N GLY A 66 16.59 26.92 -23.57
CA GLY A 66 15.77 27.28 -22.42
C GLY A 66 14.38 27.82 -22.77
N LYS A 67 13.98 27.82 -24.04
CA LYS A 67 12.62 28.22 -24.44
C LYS A 67 11.61 27.21 -23.90
N ILE A 68 10.61 27.70 -23.19
CA ILE A 68 9.54 26.90 -22.60
C ILE A 68 8.31 26.95 -23.50
N ASP A 69 7.89 25.80 -24.00
CA ASP A 69 6.62 25.62 -24.73
C ASP A 69 5.62 24.90 -23.81
N ARG A 70 4.70 25.67 -23.21
CA ARG A 70 3.65 25.14 -22.32
C ARG A 70 2.51 24.54 -23.11
N LEU A 71 2.00 23.40 -22.65
CA LEU A 71 0.81 22.81 -23.23
C LEU A 71 -0.44 23.63 -22.83
N PRO A 72 -1.47 23.69 -23.69
CA PRO A 72 -2.72 24.34 -23.33
C PRO A 72 -3.36 23.64 -22.12
N PRO A 73 -4.09 24.35 -21.25
CA PRO A 73 -4.75 23.76 -20.10
C PRO A 73 -5.58 22.54 -20.51
N PRO A 74 -5.50 21.42 -19.76
CA PRO A 74 -6.28 20.24 -20.09
C PRO A 74 -7.77 20.58 -20.08
N GLN A 75 -8.47 20.15 -21.12
CA GLN A 75 -9.92 20.31 -21.25
C GLN A 75 -10.62 18.96 -21.01
N PRO A 76 -11.86 18.96 -20.50
CA PRO A 76 -12.66 17.74 -20.45
C PRO A 76 -12.82 17.14 -21.86
N ASP A 77 -12.66 15.82 -21.99
CA ASP A 77 -12.88 15.16 -23.28
C ASP A 77 -14.37 15.13 -23.64
N ARG A 78 -15.22 14.99 -22.62
CA ARG A 78 -16.68 14.93 -22.73
C ARG A 78 -17.37 15.09 -21.38
N GLN A 79 -18.65 15.45 -21.42
CA GLN A 79 -19.57 15.22 -20.30
C GLN A 79 -20.01 13.75 -20.32
N ALA A 80 -19.43 12.90 -19.46
CA ALA A 80 -19.70 11.46 -19.47
C ALA A 80 -21.06 11.12 -18.85
N ILE A 81 -21.46 11.87 -17.82
CA ILE A 81 -22.74 11.75 -17.12
C ILE A 81 -23.24 13.13 -16.72
N SER A 82 -24.53 13.30 -16.44
CA SER A 82 -25.05 14.58 -15.95
C SER A 82 -24.44 14.96 -14.60
N LYS A 83 -24.35 16.26 -14.30
CA LYS A 83 -23.89 16.76 -12.99
C LYS A 83 -24.70 16.18 -11.83
N LYS A 84 -26.03 16.11 -11.99
CA LYS A 84 -26.94 15.49 -11.00
C LYS A 84 -26.57 14.02 -10.73
N THR A 85 -26.35 13.24 -11.79
CA THR A 85 -25.96 11.82 -11.65
C THR A 85 -24.58 11.68 -11.02
N ALA A 86 -23.63 12.55 -11.38
CA ALA A 86 -22.29 12.55 -10.78
C ALA A 86 -22.36 12.79 -9.26
N HIS A 87 -23.15 13.77 -8.82
CA HIS A 87 -23.35 14.06 -7.40
C HIS A 87 -24.00 12.89 -6.64
N GLN A 88 -25.02 12.26 -7.24
CA GLN A 88 -25.63 11.07 -6.64
C GLN A 88 -24.61 9.93 -6.47
N ILE A 89 -23.78 9.65 -7.48
CA ILE A 89 -22.74 8.62 -7.40
C ILE A 89 -21.67 9.01 -6.37
N HIS A 90 -21.26 10.27 -6.36
CA HIS A 90 -20.31 10.82 -5.40
C HIS A 90 -20.78 10.58 -3.95
N ASP A 91 -22.03 10.91 -3.64
CA ASP A 91 -22.60 10.71 -2.30
C ASP A 91 -22.64 9.23 -1.92
N VAL A 92 -23.01 8.35 -2.85
CA VAL A 92 -22.96 6.90 -2.64
C VAL A 92 -21.54 6.43 -2.31
N LEU A 93 -20.53 6.92 -3.03
CA LEU A 93 -19.13 6.59 -2.78
C LEU A 93 -18.62 7.11 -1.43
N VAL A 94 -19.10 8.28 -0.99
CA VAL A 94 -18.84 8.80 0.37
C VAL A 94 -19.47 7.88 1.42
N GLN A 95 -20.69 7.39 1.21
CA GLN A 95 -21.34 6.46 2.14
C GLN A 95 -20.59 5.11 2.24
N VAL A 96 -20.00 4.62 1.16
CA VAL A 96 -19.19 3.38 1.18
C VAL A 96 -17.97 3.53 2.10
N VAL A 97 -17.36 4.71 2.15
CA VAL A 97 -16.26 5.00 3.08
C VAL A 97 -16.79 5.25 4.49
N LYS A 98 -17.93 5.92 4.67
CA LYS A 98 -18.49 6.17 6.00
C LYS A 98 -18.99 4.91 6.73
N ARG A 99 -19.63 3.97 6.01
CA ARG A 99 -20.36 2.84 6.63
C ARG A 99 -20.08 1.48 6.00
N GLY A 100 -19.24 1.42 4.96
CA GLY A 100 -19.05 0.21 4.16
C GLY A 100 -17.67 -0.41 4.26
N THR A 101 -17.27 -1.10 3.21
CA THR A 101 -15.96 -1.78 3.13
C THR A 101 -14.75 -0.84 3.05
N GLY A 102 -14.98 0.46 2.86
CA GLY A 102 -13.96 1.49 2.70
C GLY A 102 -13.62 2.27 3.97
N ILE A 103 -14.16 1.92 5.14
CA ILE A 103 -14.03 2.69 6.40
C ILE A 103 -12.58 3.02 6.76
N ALA A 104 -11.64 2.09 6.56
CA ALA A 104 -10.24 2.34 6.85
C ALA A 104 -9.61 3.48 6.01
N GLY A 105 -10.27 3.88 4.92
CA GLY A 105 -9.86 4.96 4.02
C GLY A 105 -10.34 6.33 4.47
N GLN A 106 -11.18 6.42 5.50
CA GLN A 106 -11.68 7.69 6.01
C GLN A 106 -10.54 8.53 6.60
N TYR A 107 -10.56 9.81 6.25
CA TYR A 107 -9.69 10.84 6.79
C TYR A 107 -10.55 11.93 7.45
N ARG A 108 -10.21 12.33 8.67
CA ARG A 108 -11.00 13.31 9.43
C ARG A 108 -10.77 14.73 8.89
N GLY A 109 -11.84 15.53 8.87
CA GLY A 109 -11.83 16.87 8.28
C GLY A 109 -11.72 16.91 6.75
N LEU A 110 -11.73 15.76 6.06
CA LEU A 110 -11.80 15.67 4.61
C LEU A 110 -13.01 14.87 4.17
N GLU A 111 -13.58 15.26 3.04
CA GLU A 111 -14.58 14.45 2.36
C GLU A 111 -13.85 13.35 1.58
N THR A 112 -14.05 12.11 2.01
CA THR A 112 -13.45 10.93 1.38
C THR A 112 -14.54 10.00 0.87
N GLY A 113 -14.39 9.55 -0.37
CA GLY A 113 -15.31 8.61 -1.00
C GLY A 113 -14.55 7.65 -1.91
N GLY A 114 -15.10 6.46 -2.15
CA GLY A 114 -14.45 5.51 -3.03
C GLY A 114 -15.02 4.11 -2.93
N LYS A 115 -14.45 3.22 -3.73
CA LYS A 115 -14.88 1.83 -3.82
C LYS A 115 -13.70 0.88 -3.82
N THR A 116 -13.88 -0.20 -3.05
CA THR A 116 -13.03 -1.38 -3.03
C THR A 116 -13.28 -2.26 -4.26
N GLY A 117 -12.21 -2.69 -4.91
CA GLY A 117 -12.22 -3.68 -5.98
C GLY A 117 -11.45 -4.93 -5.56
N THR A 118 -12.01 -6.10 -5.87
CA THR A 118 -11.31 -7.38 -5.71
C THR A 118 -11.67 -8.25 -6.91
N ALA A 119 -10.70 -8.49 -7.78
CA ALA A 119 -10.90 -9.16 -9.05
C ALA A 119 -9.98 -10.37 -9.17
N HIS A 120 -10.55 -11.55 -9.45
CA HIS A 120 -9.76 -12.74 -9.72
C HIS A 120 -8.96 -12.58 -11.02
N ILE A 121 -7.72 -13.07 -11.01
CA ILE A 121 -6.84 -13.04 -12.19
C ILE A 121 -7.27 -14.15 -13.13
N ALA A 122 -7.57 -13.77 -14.38
CA ALA A 122 -7.89 -14.68 -15.45
C ALA A 122 -6.63 -15.24 -16.10
N THR A 123 -6.68 -16.51 -16.50
CA THR A 123 -5.68 -17.22 -17.30
C THR A 123 -6.38 -17.93 -18.46
N ALA A 124 -5.62 -18.54 -19.37
CA ALA A 124 -6.19 -19.35 -20.45
C ALA A 124 -7.10 -20.49 -19.92
N ALA A 125 -6.82 -21.00 -18.71
CA ALA A 125 -7.61 -22.05 -18.05
C ALA A 125 -8.80 -21.52 -17.22
N GLY A 126 -9.03 -20.20 -17.19
CA GLY A 126 -10.09 -19.56 -16.41
C GLY A 126 -9.59 -18.72 -15.23
N TYR A 127 -10.48 -18.42 -14.28
CA TYR A 127 -10.16 -17.60 -13.11
C TYR A 127 -9.36 -18.37 -12.07
N THR A 128 -8.24 -17.79 -11.65
CA THR A 128 -7.37 -18.35 -10.62
C THR A 128 -7.81 -17.91 -9.22
N ARG A 129 -7.22 -18.53 -8.20
CA ARG A 129 -7.36 -18.07 -6.80
C ARG A 129 -6.52 -16.82 -6.48
N LEU A 130 -5.69 -16.36 -7.43
CA LEU A 130 -4.99 -15.09 -7.32
C LEU A 130 -5.95 -13.96 -7.70
N TYR A 131 -5.72 -12.79 -7.12
CA TYR A 131 -6.59 -11.64 -7.31
C TYR A 131 -5.77 -10.35 -7.34
N HIS A 132 -6.34 -9.33 -7.98
CA HIS A 132 -5.95 -7.95 -7.83
C HIS A 132 -6.83 -7.31 -6.76
N SER A 133 -6.21 -6.50 -5.90
CA SER A 133 -6.89 -5.70 -4.90
C SER A 133 -6.75 -4.24 -5.27
N SER A 134 -7.84 -3.49 -5.30
CA SER A 134 -7.82 -2.08 -5.67
C SER A 134 -8.73 -1.23 -4.81
N PHE A 135 -8.40 0.05 -4.74
CA PHE A 135 -9.25 1.08 -4.19
C PHE A 135 -9.15 2.32 -5.06
N TYR A 136 -10.27 2.76 -5.61
CA TYR A 136 -10.36 4.00 -6.36
C TYR A 136 -11.32 4.92 -5.62
N GLY A 137 -10.88 6.14 -5.38
CA GLY A 137 -11.64 7.09 -4.58
C GLY A 137 -11.13 8.50 -4.77
N PHE A 138 -11.59 9.36 -3.89
CA PHE A 138 -11.23 10.77 -3.86
C PHE A 138 -11.12 11.27 -2.43
N ALA A 139 -10.36 12.34 -2.28
CA ALA A 139 -10.23 13.12 -1.07
C ALA A 139 -10.35 14.61 -1.44
N ASN A 140 -11.34 15.27 -0.86
CA ASN A 140 -11.65 16.67 -1.10
C ASN A 140 -11.60 17.45 0.22
N ASP A 141 -11.18 18.71 0.14
CA ASP A 141 -11.33 19.66 1.23
C ASP A 141 -12.39 20.73 0.94
N ASN A 142 -12.77 21.47 1.98
CA ASN A 142 -13.73 22.56 1.90
C ASN A 142 -13.14 23.83 1.26
N SER A 143 -11.80 23.88 1.09
CA SER A 143 -11.10 24.96 0.39
C SER A 143 -11.16 24.83 -1.14
N GLY A 144 -11.77 23.74 -1.66
CA GLY A 144 -11.98 23.51 -3.08
C GLY A 144 -10.93 22.61 -3.75
N HIS A 145 -9.96 22.08 -3.00
CA HIS A 145 -9.01 21.11 -3.53
C HIS A 145 -9.67 19.73 -3.63
N LYS A 146 -9.54 19.10 -4.80
CA LYS A 146 -10.16 17.80 -5.10
C LYS A 146 -9.15 16.87 -5.73
N TYR A 147 -8.90 15.72 -5.10
CA TYR A 147 -7.96 14.73 -5.60
C TYR A 147 -8.65 13.39 -5.83
N THR A 148 -8.42 12.80 -6.98
CA THR A 148 -8.80 11.41 -7.25
C THR A 148 -7.57 10.53 -7.06
N ILE A 149 -7.69 9.49 -6.24
CA ILE A 149 -6.58 8.62 -5.86
C ILE A 149 -6.97 7.17 -6.19
N GLY A 150 -6.13 6.51 -6.98
CA GLY A 150 -6.22 5.08 -7.25
C GLY A 150 -5.09 4.33 -6.56
N VAL A 151 -5.40 3.16 -6.02
CA VAL A 151 -4.42 2.22 -5.50
C VAL A 151 -4.72 0.85 -6.10
N LEU A 152 -3.71 0.24 -6.72
CA LEU A 152 -3.79 -1.12 -7.24
C LEU A 152 -2.66 -1.95 -6.65
N VAL A 153 -3.03 -3.07 -6.03
CA VAL A 153 -2.11 -4.06 -5.47
C VAL A 153 -2.23 -5.33 -6.31
N ILE A 154 -1.15 -5.68 -6.98
CA ILE A 154 -1.07 -6.84 -7.87
C ILE A 154 -0.61 -8.06 -7.08
N LYS A 155 -1.36 -9.18 -7.17
CA LYS A 155 -1.00 -10.49 -6.60
C LYS A 155 -0.42 -10.40 -5.18
N PRO A 156 -1.13 -9.83 -4.18
CA PRO A 156 -0.54 -9.67 -2.86
C PRO A 156 -0.23 -11.02 -2.21
N LYS A 157 1.02 -11.17 -1.76
CA LYS A 157 1.60 -12.44 -1.31
C LYS A 157 1.26 -12.83 0.13
N LYS A 158 0.84 -11.87 0.98
CA LYS A 158 0.57 -12.14 2.40
C LYS A 158 -0.86 -12.65 2.60
N PRO A 159 -1.07 -13.69 3.44
CA PRO A 159 -2.41 -14.17 3.77
C PRO A 159 -3.25 -13.02 4.38
N TYR A 160 -4.57 -13.04 4.13
CA TYR A 160 -5.57 -12.05 4.57
C TYR A 160 -5.50 -10.65 3.94
N LYS A 161 -4.38 -10.25 3.33
CA LYS A 161 -4.29 -9.01 2.53
C LYS A 161 -5.04 -9.06 1.20
N TYR A 162 -5.87 -10.08 0.99
CA TYR A 162 -6.63 -10.22 -0.23
C TYR A 162 -7.78 -9.23 -0.37
N PHE A 163 -8.36 -8.87 0.76
CA PHE A 163 -9.36 -7.83 0.79
C PHE A 163 -8.71 -6.46 0.56
N ALA A 164 -9.33 -5.66 -0.31
CA ALA A 164 -8.94 -4.28 -0.54
C ALA A 164 -8.92 -3.44 0.73
N SER A 165 -9.81 -3.73 1.68
CA SER A 165 -9.85 -3.10 3.01
C SER A 165 -8.54 -3.26 3.81
N GLN A 166 -7.79 -4.33 3.59
CA GLN A 166 -6.55 -4.64 4.32
C GLN A 166 -5.26 -4.30 3.54
N SER A 167 -5.38 -3.91 2.27
CA SER A 167 -4.24 -3.70 1.37
C SER A 167 -4.27 -2.33 0.68
N ALA A 168 -5.22 -2.12 -0.22
CA ALA A 168 -5.33 -0.89 -1.01
C ALA A 168 -5.84 0.30 -0.17
N VAL A 169 -6.82 0.08 0.70
CA VAL A 169 -7.45 1.13 1.50
C VAL A 169 -6.50 1.79 2.52
N PRO A 170 -5.66 1.05 3.28
CA PRO A 170 -4.67 1.68 4.15
C PRO A 170 -3.62 2.48 3.38
N THR A 171 -3.27 2.04 2.18
CA THR A 171 -2.35 2.77 1.30
C THR A 171 -2.97 4.07 0.80
N PHE A 172 -4.26 4.06 0.42
CA PHE A 172 -5.01 5.27 0.10
C PHE A 172 -4.95 6.29 1.25
N LYS A 173 -5.22 5.85 2.48
CA LYS A 173 -5.16 6.73 3.66
C LYS A 173 -3.77 7.33 3.87
N LYS A 174 -2.70 6.57 3.64
CA LYS A 174 -1.33 7.09 3.72
C LYS A 174 -1.03 8.12 2.64
N ILE A 175 -1.56 7.94 1.42
CA ILE A 175 -1.42 8.95 0.35
C ILE A 175 -2.18 10.22 0.76
N THR A 176 -3.41 10.10 1.27
CA THR A 176 -4.17 11.25 1.79
C THR A 176 -3.42 11.97 2.91
N GLN A 177 -2.84 11.23 3.86
CA GLN A 177 -1.99 11.81 4.91
C GLN A 177 -0.83 12.60 4.31
N ALA A 178 -0.10 12.01 3.36
CA ALA A 178 1.02 12.71 2.71
C ALA A 178 0.57 13.98 1.97
N LEU A 179 -0.61 13.97 1.35
CA LEU A 179 -1.17 15.18 0.72
C LEU A 179 -1.49 16.26 1.75
N VAL A 180 -1.94 15.88 2.95
CA VAL A 180 -2.17 16.83 4.06
C VAL A 180 -0.84 17.36 4.60
N ASP A 181 0.13 16.49 4.85
CA ASP A 181 1.45 16.86 5.38
C ASP A 181 2.19 17.82 4.43
N LEU A 182 2.00 17.65 3.12
CA LEU A 182 2.55 18.52 2.07
C LEU A 182 1.66 19.74 1.77
N SER A 183 0.60 19.98 2.55
CA SER A 183 -0.33 21.11 2.41
C SER A 183 -1.11 21.18 1.08
N TYR A 184 -1.23 20.06 0.35
CA TYR A 184 -2.10 19.95 -0.82
C TYR A 184 -3.58 19.78 -0.45
N LEU A 185 -3.85 19.21 0.73
CA LEU A 185 -5.20 19.06 1.27
C LEU A 185 -5.26 19.69 2.66
N LYS A 186 -6.34 20.43 2.95
CA LYS A 186 -6.53 21.12 4.22
C LYS A 186 -7.71 20.50 4.99
N PRO A 187 -7.45 19.63 5.98
CA PRO A 187 -8.53 19.06 6.77
C PRO A 187 -9.14 20.13 7.68
N GLU A 188 -10.45 20.28 7.64
CA GLU A 188 -11.19 21.09 8.60
C GLU A 188 -11.64 20.21 9.76
N LEU A 189 -10.85 20.21 10.83
CA LEU A 189 -11.16 19.48 12.05
C LEU A 189 -11.99 20.37 12.98
N THR A 190 -12.99 19.78 13.62
CA THR A 190 -13.73 20.45 14.70
C THR A 190 -12.84 20.64 15.94
N ALA A 191 -13.20 21.58 16.82
CA ALA A 191 -12.44 21.85 18.06
C ALA A 191 -12.32 20.60 18.96
N GLU A 192 -13.36 19.78 19.01
CA GLU A 192 -13.37 18.49 19.73
C GLU A 192 -12.38 17.50 19.11
N GLU A 193 -12.32 17.47 17.78
CA GLU A 193 -11.44 16.57 17.05
C GLU A 193 -9.96 16.91 17.23
N LEU A 194 -9.63 18.20 17.24
CA LEU A 194 -8.29 18.70 17.54
C LEU A 194 -7.87 18.38 18.99
N ALA A 195 -8.82 18.45 19.94
CA ALA A 195 -8.55 18.09 21.33
C ALA A 195 -8.26 16.58 21.47
N GLN A 196 -9.00 15.73 20.76
CA GLN A 196 -8.77 14.29 20.75
C GLN A 196 -7.41 13.91 20.14
N ASP A 197 -6.95 14.64 19.11
CA ASP A 197 -5.65 14.37 18.49
C ASP A 197 -4.49 14.72 19.41
N ARG A 198 -4.56 15.89 20.07
CA ARG A 198 -3.58 16.28 21.11
C ARG A 198 -3.53 15.26 22.26
N GLN A 199 -4.68 14.71 22.67
CA GLN A 199 -4.73 13.67 23.70
C GLN A 199 -4.09 12.35 23.22
N LYS A 200 -4.37 11.92 21.98
CA LYS A 200 -3.81 10.69 21.41
C LYS A 200 -2.31 10.79 21.15
N GLU A 201 -1.82 11.95 20.72
CA GLU A 201 -0.38 12.22 20.56
C GLU A 201 0.32 12.15 21.91
N ALA A 202 -0.20 12.85 22.93
CA ALA A 202 0.35 12.78 24.29
C ALA A 202 0.34 11.35 24.86
N GLU A 203 -0.70 10.55 24.58
CA GLU A 203 -0.75 9.14 25.00
C GLU A 203 0.27 8.26 24.26
N ARG A 204 0.50 8.51 22.96
CA ARG A 204 1.53 7.79 22.18
C ARG A 204 2.92 8.11 22.67
N GLU A 205 3.23 9.38 22.88
CA GLU A 205 4.52 9.82 23.42
C GLU A 205 4.77 9.22 24.81
N ARG A 206 3.76 9.17 25.67
CA ARG A 206 3.85 8.48 26.97
C ARG A 206 4.15 6.99 26.81
N LYS A 207 3.43 6.28 25.94
CA LYS A 207 3.66 4.84 25.71
C LYS A 207 5.03 4.56 25.08
N GLU A 208 5.51 5.44 24.22
CA GLU A 208 6.83 5.33 23.61
C GLU A 208 7.93 5.57 24.65
N ALA A 209 7.80 6.61 25.47
CA ALA A 209 8.69 6.87 26.60
C ALA A 209 8.70 5.72 27.62
N GLU A 210 7.55 5.13 27.94
CA GLU A 210 7.44 3.95 28.80
C GLU A 210 8.14 2.73 28.20
N ARG A 211 7.99 2.49 26.89
CA ARG A 211 8.67 1.40 26.18
C ARG A 211 10.18 1.60 26.17
N GLU A 212 10.64 2.81 25.92
CA GLU A 212 12.07 3.14 25.98
C GLU A 212 12.63 3.01 27.40
N ALA A 213 11.90 3.48 28.41
CA ALA A 213 12.30 3.35 29.81
C ALA A 213 12.38 1.87 30.22
N CYS A 214 11.40 1.06 29.82
CA CYS A 214 11.38 -0.39 30.05
C CYS A 214 12.55 -1.10 29.32
N ALA A 215 12.86 -0.69 28.08
CA ALA A 215 14.00 -1.21 27.34
C ALA A 215 15.33 -0.89 28.04
N ARG A 216 15.54 0.37 28.45
CA ARG A 216 16.73 0.81 29.20
C ARG A 216 16.86 0.09 30.55
N ALA A 217 15.75 -0.13 31.26
CA ALA A 217 15.75 -0.85 32.53
C ALA A 217 16.10 -2.34 32.37
N ASN A 218 15.59 -2.99 31.33
CA ASN A 218 15.93 -4.38 31.00
C ASN A 218 17.39 -4.55 30.60
N GLU A 219 17.96 -3.59 29.87
CA GLU A 219 19.37 -3.59 29.52
C GLU A 219 20.27 -3.45 30.75
N LYS A 220 19.95 -2.53 31.68
CA LYS A 220 20.64 -2.41 32.98
C LYS A 220 20.54 -3.68 33.82
N ARG A 221 19.36 -4.32 33.89
CA ARG A 221 19.17 -5.61 34.60
C ARG A 221 20.02 -6.73 33.98
N ARG A 222 20.09 -6.82 32.65
CA ARG A 222 20.94 -7.79 31.94
C ARG A 222 22.43 -7.53 32.19
N ALA A 223 22.86 -6.27 32.24
CA ALA A 223 24.24 -5.91 32.57
C ALA A 223 24.62 -6.35 33.99
N VAL A 224 23.76 -6.08 34.98
CA VAL A 224 23.96 -6.49 36.39
C VAL A 224 23.98 -8.02 36.55
N GLN A 225 23.12 -8.75 35.83
CA GLN A 225 23.13 -10.22 35.82
C GLN A 225 24.40 -10.78 35.18
N ARG A 226 24.94 -10.14 34.14
CA ARG A 226 26.22 -10.53 33.52
C ARG A 226 27.40 -10.33 34.48
N THR A 227 27.46 -9.20 35.20
CA THR A 227 28.51 -8.97 36.21
C THR A 227 28.38 -9.93 37.39
N ARG A 228 27.16 -10.21 37.88
CA ARG A 228 26.95 -11.22 38.95
C ARG A 228 27.40 -12.63 38.52
N ARG A 229 27.05 -13.09 37.32
CA ARG A 229 27.52 -14.39 36.80
C ARG A 229 29.04 -14.45 36.68
N SER A 230 29.68 -13.39 36.19
CA SER A 230 31.15 -13.33 36.13
C SER A 230 31.85 -13.29 37.50
N PHE A 231 31.13 -12.87 38.54
CA PHE A 231 31.63 -12.84 39.92
C PHE A 231 31.40 -14.18 40.65
N GLU A 232 30.30 -14.87 40.36
CA GLU A 232 30.03 -16.25 40.82
C GLU A 232 30.98 -17.27 40.18
N ASP A 233 31.29 -17.13 38.88
CA ASP A 233 32.28 -17.98 38.19
C ASP A 233 33.68 -17.87 38.81
N LYS A 234 34.04 -16.66 39.27
CA LYS A 234 35.31 -16.39 39.97
C LYS A 234 35.35 -16.92 41.41
N ARG A 235 34.21 -17.22 42.05
CA ARG A 235 34.16 -17.90 43.35
C ARG A 235 34.19 -19.42 43.22
N SER A 236 33.79 -19.97 42.07
CA SER A 236 33.80 -21.40 41.79
C SER A 236 35.19 -21.99 41.48
N THR A 237 36.25 -21.18 41.39
CA THR A 237 37.61 -21.64 41.04
C THR A 237 38.48 -22.08 42.23
N THR A 238 37.95 -22.15 43.45
CA THR A 238 38.63 -22.80 44.59
C THR A 238 38.11 -24.21 44.82
N LYS A 239 38.38 -25.12 43.87
CA LYS A 239 38.39 -26.56 44.15
C LYS A 239 39.83 -27.06 44.22
N PRO A 240 40.23 -27.83 45.25
CA PRO A 240 41.60 -28.29 45.40
C PRO A 240 41.99 -29.19 44.23
N TYR A 241 43.19 -28.93 43.70
CA TYR A 241 43.85 -29.68 42.65
C TYR A 241 44.19 -31.09 43.16
N ILE A 242 43.44 -32.10 42.71
CA ILE A 242 43.80 -33.51 42.89
C ILE A 242 44.68 -33.90 41.70
N GLN A 243 45.95 -34.23 41.98
CA GLN A 243 46.86 -34.83 41.00
C GLN A 243 46.24 -36.14 40.49
N ARG A 244 45.73 -36.14 39.26
CA ARG A 244 45.44 -37.36 38.50
C ARG A 244 46.66 -37.70 37.67
N THR A 245 47.35 -38.78 38.05
CA THR A 245 48.41 -39.41 37.28
C THR A 245 47.96 -39.71 35.85
N PHE A 246 48.74 -39.24 34.88
CA PHE A 246 48.52 -39.47 33.46
C PHE A 246 48.76 -40.95 33.10
N LYS A 247 47.76 -41.61 32.52
CA LYS A 247 47.96 -42.76 31.63
C LYS A 247 47.74 -42.28 30.20
N THR A 248 48.81 -42.25 29.41
CA THR A 248 48.77 -41.94 27.99
C THR A 248 48.07 -43.06 27.23
N LYS A 249 47.00 -42.73 26.50
CA LYS A 249 46.44 -43.59 25.45
C LYS A 249 47.05 -43.17 24.11
N PRO A 250 47.43 -44.12 23.24
CA PRO A 250 48.01 -43.79 21.93
C PRO A 250 47.03 -43.03 21.05
N ILE A 251 47.55 -41.98 20.42
CA ILE A 251 46.84 -41.08 19.50
C ILE A 251 46.56 -41.85 18.20
N LYS A 252 45.28 -42.01 17.85
CA LYS A 252 44.88 -42.47 16.51
C LYS A 252 45.00 -41.29 15.52
N PRO A 253 45.54 -41.49 14.31
CA PRO A 253 45.63 -40.43 13.31
C PRO A 253 44.23 -39.98 12.86
N ALA A 254 44.07 -38.65 12.75
CA ALA A 254 42.83 -38.00 12.35
C ALA A 254 42.48 -38.32 10.88
N LYS A 255 41.19 -38.61 10.62
CA LYS A 255 40.64 -38.69 9.25
C LYS A 255 40.57 -37.27 8.64
N PRO A 256 40.88 -37.09 7.34
CA PRO A 256 40.84 -35.79 6.70
C PRO A 256 39.41 -35.20 6.68
N ALA A 257 39.34 -33.88 6.91
CA ALA A 257 38.10 -33.11 6.92
C ALA A 257 37.44 -33.09 5.54
N LYS A 258 36.11 -33.25 5.52
CA LYS A 258 35.29 -33.02 4.32
C LYS A 258 35.25 -31.52 4.00
N PRO A 259 35.34 -31.12 2.72
CA PRO A 259 35.36 -29.71 2.34
C PRO A 259 34.03 -29.01 2.64
N ALA A 260 34.14 -27.73 3.02
CA ALA A 260 33.04 -26.82 3.27
C ALA A 260 32.12 -26.71 2.04
N LYS A 261 30.80 -26.86 2.25
CA LYS A 261 29.82 -26.53 1.22
C LYS A 261 29.82 -25.02 1.02
N SER A 262 30.12 -24.61 -0.21
CA SER A 262 30.13 -23.23 -0.67
C SER A 262 28.77 -22.57 -0.47
N ILE A 263 28.80 -21.37 0.09
CA ILE A 263 27.75 -20.37 0.00
C ILE A 263 27.49 -20.11 -1.50
N LYS A 264 26.34 -20.53 -2.03
CA LYS A 264 25.85 -20.00 -3.30
C LYS A 264 25.08 -18.72 -3.01
N GLN A 265 25.68 -17.60 -3.42
CA GLN A 265 24.96 -16.39 -3.77
C GLN A 265 23.94 -16.75 -4.87
N SER A 266 22.69 -16.35 -4.69
CA SER A 266 21.73 -16.24 -5.79
C SER A 266 21.37 -14.77 -5.94
N HIS A 267 22.19 -14.07 -6.73
CA HIS A 267 21.66 -13.10 -7.68
C HIS A 267 20.73 -13.83 -8.66
N GLU A 268 19.87 -13.08 -9.34
CA GLU A 268 18.83 -13.51 -10.30
C GLU A 268 17.43 -13.74 -9.72
N PHE A 269 16.72 -12.63 -9.48
CA PHE A 269 15.25 -12.57 -9.59
C PHE A 269 14.88 -11.25 -10.27
N PHE A 270 15.37 -11.09 -11.51
CA PHE A 270 14.92 -10.12 -12.50
C PHE A 270 14.90 -10.88 -13.82
N ASN A 271 13.80 -11.57 -14.10
CA ASN A 271 13.38 -12.10 -15.39
C ASN A 271 12.09 -12.90 -15.14
N ASP A 272 10.97 -12.19 -15.08
CA ASP A 272 9.62 -12.75 -15.27
C ASP A 272 8.64 -11.56 -15.40
N LEU A 273 9.00 -10.64 -16.30
CA LEU A 273 8.22 -9.48 -16.67
C LEU A 273 8.17 -9.38 -18.20
N ASP A 274 7.85 -10.52 -18.80
CA ASP A 274 7.26 -10.62 -20.12
C ASP A 274 6.12 -11.64 -20.00
N ILE A 275 5.09 -11.47 -20.83
CA ILE A 275 3.85 -12.28 -20.93
C ILE A 275 2.61 -11.51 -20.39
N PHE A 276 2.10 -10.68 -21.31
CA PHE A 276 0.74 -10.11 -21.50
C PHE A 276 0.23 -8.96 -20.61
#